data_AF-A0A952QXI8-F1
#
_entry.id   AF-A0A952QXI8-F1
#
_cell.length_a   1.000
_cell.length_b   1.000
_cell.length_c   1.000
_cell.angle_alpha   90.00
_cell.angle_beta   90.00
_cell.angle_gamma   90.00
#
_symmetry.space_group_name_H-M   'P 1'
#
loop_
_entity.id
_entity.type
_entity.pdbx_description
1 polymer ?
#
loop_
_entity_poly.entity_id
_entity_poly.type
_entity_poly.pdbx_seq_one_letter_code
_entity_poly.pdbx_strand_id
1 'polypeptide(L)' 'MIEYLPPHASLTRAEPGCLWFEVKQTEDPFIWQVEERFIDAAAFAVHQERVAASEWGRMTSRIERRYVVEETDRAES' A
#
# COMPACT_ATOMS: atom_id res chain seq x y z
N MET A 1 15.81 -0.18 -1.06
CA MET A 1 14.37 -0.61 -1.03
C MET A 1 13.93 -0.91 0.40
N ILE A 2 14.45 -1.98 1.02
CA ILE A 2 14.07 -2.39 2.39
C ILE A 2 14.28 -1.25 3.40
N GLU A 3 15.31 -0.42 3.23
CA GLU A 3 15.56 0.77 4.07
C GLU A 3 14.44 1.83 4.05
N TYR A 4 13.70 1.94 2.95
CA TYR A 4 12.61 2.92 2.78
C TYR A 4 11.26 2.36 3.23
N LEU A 5 11.17 1.04 3.50
CA LEU A 5 9.92 0.39 3.88
C LEU A 5 9.43 0.82 5.27
N PRO A 6 10.25 0.84 6.35
CA PRO A 6 9.75 1.22 7.67
C PRO A 6 9.18 2.66 7.72
N PRO A 7 9.85 3.69 7.16
CA PRO A 7 9.28 5.02 7.09
C PRO A 7 7.99 5.07 6.27
N HIS A 8 7.96 4.43 5.10
CA HIS A 8 6.77 4.37 4.26
C HIS A 8 5.58 3.69 4.96
N ALA A 9 5.80 2.53 5.57
CA ALA A 9 4.76 1.79 6.29
C ALA A 9 4.21 2.57 7.49
N SER A 10 5.09 3.29 8.20
CA SER A 10 4.68 4.13 9.34
C SER A 10 3.82 5.31 8.87
N LEU A 11 4.22 5.96 7.77
CA LEU A 11 3.44 7.03 7.16
C LEU A 11 2.10 6.53 6.62
N THR A 12 2.06 5.39 5.94
CA THR A 12 0.81 4.83 5.40
C THR A 12 -0.18 4.50 6.51
N ARG A 13 0.26 3.87 7.59
CA ARG A 13 -0.61 3.55 8.74
C ARG A 13 -1.16 4.78 9.46
N ALA A 14 -0.49 5.93 9.32
CA ALA A 14 -0.95 7.19 9.88
C ALA A 14 -1.90 7.97 8.95
N GLU A 15 -2.13 7.50 7.72
CA GLU A 15 -3.04 8.16 6.78
C GLU A 15 -4.50 8.06 7.25
N PRO A 16 -5.28 9.16 7.18
CA PRO A 16 -6.72 9.10 7.44
C PRO A 16 -7.40 8.06 6.55
N GLY A 17 -8.14 7.14 7.18
CA GLY A 17 -8.85 6.08 6.48
C GLY A 17 -8.03 4.82 6.18
N CYS A 18 -6.73 4.77 6.51
CA CYS A 18 -5.97 3.51 6.46
C CYS A 18 -6.44 2.57 7.59
N LEU A 19 -6.99 1.41 7.22
CA LEU A 19 -7.44 0.38 8.15
C LEU A 19 -6.39 -0.71 8.36
N TRP A 20 -5.67 -1.07 7.28
CA TRP A 20 -4.63 -2.08 7.31
C TRP A 20 -3.58 -1.76 6.26
N PHE A 21 -2.30 -1.94 6.64
CA PHE A 21 -1.19 -1.83 5.70
C PHE A 21 -0.05 -2.77 6.11
N GLU A 22 0.31 -3.64 5.19
CA GLU A 22 1.37 -4.61 5.37
C GLU A 22 2.15 -4.87 4.08
N VAL A 23 3.47 -5.02 4.21
CA VAL A 23 4.35 -5.44 3.14
C VAL A 23 5.15 -6.64 3.65
N LYS A 24 5.03 -7.78 2.98
CA LYS A 24 5.68 -9.04 3.32
C LYS A 24 6.49 -9.54 2.14
N GLN A 25 7.70 -10.04 2.39
CA GLN A 25 8.42 -10.83 1.40
C GLN A 25 7.75 -12.21 1.33
N THR A 26 7.54 -12.71 0.11
CA THR A 26 7.01 -14.07 -0.08
C THR A 26 8.12 -15.12 0.05
N GLU A 27 7.80 -16.40 -0.15
CA GLU A 27 8.80 -17.46 -0.25
C GLU A 27 9.77 -17.25 -1.43
N ASP A 28 9.31 -16.62 -2.52
CA ASP A 28 10.20 -16.12 -3.57
C ASP A 28 10.80 -14.78 -3.11
N PRO A 29 12.13 -14.68 -2.95
CA PRO A 29 12.77 -13.48 -2.44
C PRO A 29 12.64 -12.27 -3.38
N PHE A 30 12.30 -12.47 -4.65
CA PHE A 30 12.08 -11.41 -5.62
C PHE A 30 10.63 -10.93 -5.67
N ILE A 31 9.71 -11.60 -4.95
CA ILE A 31 8.31 -11.25 -4.90
C ILE A 31 7.95 -10.73 -3.50
N TRP A 32 7.31 -9.57 -3.49
CA TRP A 32 6.80 -8.90 -2.31
C TRP A 32 5.28 -8.77 -2.43
N GLN A 33 4.58 -9.12 -1.37
CA GLN A 33 3.15 -8.96 -1.23
C GLN A 33 2.87 -7.67 -0.46
N VAL A 34 1.94 -6.86 -0.98
CA VAL A 34 1.46 -5.64 -0.35
C VAL A 34 -0.03 -5.81 -0.12
N GLU A 35 -0.47 -5.65 1.13
CA GLU A 35 -1.87 -5.66 1.51
C GLU A 35 -2.26 -4.31 2.07
N GLU A 36 -3.29 -3.72 1.48
CA GLU A 36 -3.74 -2.36 1.79
C GLU A 36 -5.26 -2.38 1.91
N ARG A 37 -5.79 -1.80 3.00
CA ARG A 37 -7.23 -1.63 3.19
C ARG A 37 -7.51 -0.24 3.67
N PHE A 38 -8.45 0.42 2.99
CA PHE A 38 -8.89 1.76 3.28
C PHE A 38 -10.40 1.79 3.54
N ILE A 39 -10.85 2.80 4.27
CA ILE A 39 -12.25 2.96 4.65
C ILE A 39 -13.17 3.21 3.45
N ASP A 40 -12.65 3.84 2.40
CA ASP A 40 -13.34 4.09 1.14
C ASP A 40 -12.34 4.35 0.00
N ALA A 41 -12.88 4.44 -1.22
CA ALA A 41 -12.10 4.71 -2.43
C ALA A 41 -11.43 6.11 -2.43
N ALA A 42 -12.01 7.09 -1.73
CA ALA A 42 -11.45 8.44 -1.67
C ALA A 42 -10.15 8.48 -0.84
N ALA A 43 -10.15 7.82 0.32
CA ALA A 43 -8.95 7.61 1.14
C ALA A 43 -7.88 6.83 0.36
N PHE A 44 -8.27 5.80 -0.39
CA PHE A 44 -7.32 5.05 -1.22
C PHE A 44 -6.75 5.88 -2.38
N ALA A 45 -7.53 6.76 -3.00
CA ALA A 45 -7.02 7.66 -4.04
C ALA A 45 -5.97 8.64 -3.50
N VAL A 46 -6.25 9.27 -2.35
CA VAL A 46 -5.29 10.15 -1.65
C VAL A 46 -4.01 9.39 -1.31
N HIS A 47 -4.15 8.15 -0.84
CA HIS A 47 -3.02 7.26 -0.60
C HIS A 47 -2.16 7.09 -1.86
N GLN A 48 -2.76 6.71 -2.99
CA GLN A 48 -2.04 6.49 -4.25
C GLN A 48 -1.24 7.71 -4.71
N GLU A 49 -1.82 8.91 -4.62
CA GLU A 49 -1.13 10.15 -4.96
C GLU A 49 0.10 10.39 -4.07
N ARG A 50 -0.05 10.18 -2.75
CA ARG A 50 1.06 10.32 -1.82
C ARG A 50 2.15 9.30 -2.08
N VAL A 51 1.81 8.04 -2.36
CA VAL A 51 2.78 6.99 -2.67
C VAL A 51 3.59 7.35 -3.90
N ALA A 52 2.94 7.82 -4.97
CA ALA A 52 3.62 8.25 -6.20
C ALA A 52 4.66 9.35 -5.95
N ALA A 53 4.38 10.27 -5.01
CA ALA A 53 5.28 11.35 -4.63
C ALA A 53 6.34 10.96 -3.56
N SER A 54 6.23 9.78 -2.94
CA SER A 54 7.09 9.35 -1.83
C SER A 54 8.48 8.85 -2.28
N GLU A 55 9.46 8.84 -1.36
CA GLU A 55 10.76 8.20 -1.60
C GLU A 55 10.61 6.72 -1.94
N TRP A 56 9.70 6.02 -1.25
CA TRP A 56 9.35 4.64 -1.55
C TRP A 56 8.85 4.47 -2.98
N GLY A 57 7.91 5.31 -3.42
CA GLY A 57 7.38 5.30 -4.79
C GLY A 57 8.46 5.51 -5.84
N ARG A 58 9.35 6.49 -5.62
CA ARG A 58 10.50 6.74 -6.50
C ARG A 58 11.44 5.54 -6.58
N MET A 59 11.85 5.00 -5.43
CA MET A 59 12.83 3.92 -5.35
C MET A 59 12.30 2.58 -5.87
N THR A 60 10.98 2.36 -5.81
CA THR A 60 10.32 1.15 -6.29
C THR A 60 9.70 1.31 -7.68
N SER A 61 9.85 2.46 -8.34
CA SER A 61 9.19 2.79 -9.61
C SER A 61 9.47 1.81 -10.76
N ARG A 62 10.62 1.13 -10.73
CA ARG A 62 11.03 0.14 -11.74
C ARG A 62 10.60 -1.30 -11.44
N ILE A 63 9.94 -1.52 -10.30
CA ILE A 63 9.43 -2.83 -9.91
C ILE A 63 8.05 -3.01 -10.54
N GLU A 64 7.87 -4.12 -11.25
CA GLU A 64 6.57 -4.48 -11.80
C GLU A 64 5.55 -4.59 -10.67
N ARG A 65 4.38 -3.99 -10.87
CA ARG A 65 3.27 -4.04 -9.93
C ARG A 65 2.12 -4.81 -10.56
N ARG A 66 1.64 -5.81 -9.83
CA ARG A 66 0.41 -6.55 -10.16
C ARG A 66 -0.57 -6.32 -9.02
N TYR A 67 -1.73 -5.75 -9.34
CA TYR A 67 -2.75 -5.39 -8.36
C TYR A 67 -4.06 -6.07 -8.68
N VAL A 68 -4.77 -6.45 -7.62
CA VAL A 68 -6.21 -6.74 -7.64
C VAL A 68 -6.81 -5.75 -6.65
N VAL A 69 -7.74 -4.92 -7.11
CA VAL A 69 -8.47 -3.97 -6.26
C VAL A 69 -9.89 -4.47 -6.15
N GLU A 70 -10.32 -4.78 -4.93
CA GLU A 70 -11.66 -5.27 -4.64
C GLU A 70 -12.38 -4.22 -3.79
N GLU A 71 -13.51 -3.74 -4.30
CA GLU A 71 -14.42 -2.92 -3.49
C GLU A 71 -15.30 -3.87 -2.67
N THR A 72 -15.06 -3.92 -1.37
CA THR A 72 -15.91 -4.69 -0.46
C THR A 72 -16.93 -3.75 0.14
N ASP A 73 -18.14 -3.76 -0.41
CA ASP A 73 -19.30 -3.23 0.31
C ASP A 73 -19.48 -4.09 1.56
N ARG A 74 -19.10 -3.58 2.73
CA ARG A 74 -19.58 -4.17 3.98
C ARG A 74 -21.03 -3.77 4.18
N ALA A 75 -21.90 -4.20 3.27
CA ALA A 75 -23.32 -4.35 3.54
C ALA A 75 -23.49 -5.70 4.23
N GLU A 76 -23.25 -5.75 5.55
CA GLU A 76 -23.74 -6.86 6.35
C GLU A 76 -24.55 -6.33 7.52
N SER A 77 -25.74 -6.93 7.63
CA SER A 77 -26.93 -6.64 8.44
C SER A 77 -26.73 -6.51 9.95
#